data_AF-A0A527I4K4-F1
#
_entry.id   AF-A0A527I4K4-F1
#
_cell.length_a   1.000
_cell.length_b   1.000
_cell.length_c   1.000
_cell.angle_alpha   90.00
_cell.angle_beta   90.00
_cell.angle_gamma   90.00
#
_symmetry.space_group_name_H-M   'P 1'
#
loop_
_entity.id
_entity.type
_entity.pdbx_description
1 polymer ?
#
loop_
_entity_poly.entity_id
_entity_poly.type
_entity_poly.pdbx_seq_one_letter_code
_entity_poly.pdbx_strand_id
1 'polypeptide(L)'
;MGMLATVINSLALRTSLNKIGVDAVVLSAIAMPELCESFSQRQATAYMNQGKVVIFAGGTGNPFFTTDSAAALRAAEIGADAL
;
A
#
# COMPACT_ATOMS: atom_id res chain seq x y z
N MET A 1 8.50 -7.21 12.94
CA MET A 1 8.65 -8.29 11.92
C MET A 1 7.50 -8.28 10.92
N GLY A 2 6.22 -8.39 11.35
CA GLY A 2 5.07 -8.44 10.44
C GLY A 2 4.97 -7.28 9.44
N MET A 3 5.14 -6.03 9.87
CA MET A 3 5.06 -4.86 8.98
C MET A 3 6.09 -4.92 7.83
N LEU A 4 7.35 -5.29 8.10
CA LEU A 4 8.36 -5.46 7.04
C LEU A 4 8.02 -6.64 6.11
N ALA A 5 7.47 -7.73 6.64
CA ALA A 5 7.01 -8.86 5.83
C ALA A 5 5.92 -8.42 4.83
N THR A 6 4.99 -7.55 5.25
CA THR A 6 3.98 -7.00 4.31
C THR A 6 4.60 -6.17 3.20
N VAL A 7 5.71 -5.46 3.45
CA VAL A 7 6.40 -4.68 2.41
C VAL A 7 7.10 -5.60 1.42
N ILE A 8 7.79 -6.65 1.89
CA ILE A 8 8.40 -7.66 1.01
C ILE A 8 7.33 -8.30 0.10
N ASN A 9 6.20 -8.72 0.68
CA ASN A 9 5.08 -9.28 -0.07
C ASN A 9 4.51 -8.28 -1.09
N SER A 10 4.40 -7.01 -0.72
CA SER A 10 3.87 -5.95 -1.60
C SER A 10 4.79 -5.68 -2.79
N LEU A 11 6.11 -5.67 -2.59
CA LEU A 11 7.09 -5.53 -3.67
C LEU A 11 7.06 -6.74 -4.63
N ALA A 12 6.89 -7.95 -4.08
CA ALA A 12 6.74 -9.16 -4.88
C ALA A 12 5.43 -9.14 -5.69
N LEU A 13 4.32 -8.69 -5.08
CA LEU A 13 3.03 -8.53 -5.75
C LEU A 13 3.10 -7.48 -6.86
N ARG A 14 3.69 -6.31 -6.60
CA ARG A 14 3.94 -5.27 -7.62
C ARG A 14 4.69 -5.84 -8.81
N THR A 15 5.78 -6.56 -8.55
CA THR A 15 6.60 -7.18 -9.60
C THR A 15 5.78 -8.19 -10.42
N SER A 16 4.89 -8.94 -9.77
CA SER A 16 4.04 -9.92 -10.45
C SER A 16 2.94 -9.25 -11.29
N LEU A 17 2.32 -8.17 -10.80
CA LEU A 17 1.35 -7.36 -11.54
C LEU A 17 1.98 -6.71 -12.77
N ASN A 18 3.16 -6.12 -12.62
CA ASN A 18 3.87 -5.49 -13.73
C ASN A 18 4.22 -6.52 -14.83
N LYS A 19 4.56 -7.76 -14.48
CA LYS A 19 4.84 -8.84 -15.43
C LYS A 19 3.63 -9.20 -16.31
N ILE A 20 2.41 -8.98 -15.82
CA ILE A 20 1.17 -9.24 -16.56
C ILE A 20 0.56 -7.95 -17.16
N GLY A 21 1.32 -6.85 -17.19
CA GLY A 21 0.89 -5.59 -17.79
C GLY A 21 -0.01 -4.72 -16.91
N VAL A 22 -0.12 -5.00 -15.61
CA VAL A 22 -0.89 -4.18 -14.66
C VAL A 22 0.07 -3.22 -13.95
N ASP A 23 -0.08 -1.91 -14.17
CA ASP A 23 0.73 -0.89 -13.51
C ASP A 23 0.36 -0.79 -12.02
N ALA A 24 1.32 -1.10 -11.16
CA ALA A 24 1.13 -1.11 -9.71
C ALA A 24 2.22 -0.32 -8.97
N VAL A 25 1.82 0.31 -7.86
CA VAL A 25 2.70 1.07 -6.96
C VAL A 25 2.55 0.57 -5.53
N VAL A 26 3.62 0.67 -4.73
CA VAL A 26 3.63 0.26 -3.31
C VAL A 26 3.81 1.51 -2.46
N LEU A 27 2.87 1.73 -1.54
CA LEU A 27 2.90 2.80 -0.56
C LEU A 27 3.01 2.21 0.86
N SER A 28 4.08 2.53 1.57
CA SER A 28 4.36 2.00 2.91
C SER A 28 3.99 3.00 4.01
N ALA A 29 3.36 2.51 5.08
CA ALA A 29 3.14 3.28 6.29
C ALA A 29 4.44 3.58 7.07
N ILE A 30 5.51 2.82 6.81
CA ILE A 30 6.84 3.02 7.39
C ILE A 30 7.76 3.58 6.31
N ALA A 31 8.45 4.69 6.60
CA ALA A 31 9.37 5.32 5.66
C ALA A 31 10.55 4.39 5.33
N MET A 32 10.74 4.13 4.03
CA MET A 32 11.87 3.33 3.50
C MET A 32 12.23 3.78 2.07
N PRO A 33 12.88 4.96 1.94
CA PRO A 33 13.04 5.65 0.66
C PRO A 33 13.73 4.85 -0.44
N GLU A 34 14.62 3.93 -0.08
CA GLU A 34 15.35 3.08 -1.03
C GLU A 34 14.50 1.94 -1.61
N LEU A 35 13.37 1.60 -0.96
CA LEU A 35 12.56 0.42 -1.30
C LEU A 35 11.19 0.77 -1.88
N CYS A 36 10.48 1.71 -1.25
CA CYS A 36 9.15 2.14 -1.70
C CYS A 36 8.77 3.51 -1.15
N GLU A 37 7.78 4.11 -1.79
CA GLU A 37 7.26 5.42 -1.42
C GLU A 37 6.50 5.34 -0.09
N SER A 38 6.55 6.42 0.69
CA SER A 38 5.77 6.52 1.92
C SER A 38 4.32 6.85 1.59
N PHE A 39 3.38 6.30 2.35
CA PHE A 39 1.97 6.57 2.16
C PHE A 39 1.66 8.06 2.33
N SER A 40 0.97 8.61 1.33
CA SER A 40 0.28 9.87 1.39
C SER A 40 -1.07 9.69 0.70
N GLN A 41 -2.15 10.05 1.39
CA GLN A 41 -3.51 9.99 0.85
C GLN A 41 -3.59 10.66 -0.54
N ARG A 42 -3.01 11.87 -0.65
CA ARG A 42 -2.97 12.63 -1.92
C ARG A 42 -2.29 11.87 -3.05
N GLN A 43 -1.18 11.19 -2.77
CA GLN A 43 -0.45 10.41 -3.78
C GLN A 43 -1.21 9.14 -4.15
N ALA A 44 -1.78 8.43 -3.16
CA ALA A 44 -2.61 7.26 -3.40
C ALA A 44 -3.78 7.61 -4.34
N THR A 45 -4.51 8.68 -4.07
CA THR A 45 -5.58 9.18 -4.94
C THR A 45 -5.08 9.55 -6.34
N ALA A 46 -3.92 10.21 -6.44
CA ALA A 46 -3.34 10.55 -7.75
C ALA A 46 -2.99 9.31 -8.58
N TYR A 47 -2.43 8.26 -7.97
CA TYR A 47 -2.15 7.00 -8.67
C TYR A 47 -3.41 6.25 -9.07
N MET A 48 -4.43 6.20 -8.20
CA MET A 48 -5.72 5.59 -8.55
C MET A 48 -6.40 6.34 -9.70
N ASN A 49 -6.34 7.67 -9.73
CA ASN A 49 -6.87 8.48 -10.85
C ASN A 49 -6.11 8.24 -12.18
N GLN A 50 -4.87 7.76 -12.13
CA GLN A 50 -4.11 7.33 -13.30
C GLN A 50 -4.42 5.89 -13.71
N GLY A 51 -5.32 5.20 -13.01
CA GLY A 51 -5.68 3.80 -13.26
C GLY A 51 -4.66 2.78 -12.72
N LYS A 52 -3.77 3.19 -11.81
CA LYS A 52 -2.79 2.27 -11.20
C LYS A 52 -3.37 1.51 -10.03
N VAL A 53 -2.92 0.27 -9.84
CA VAL A 53 -3.17 -0.51 -8.62
C VAL A 53 -2.28 0.02 -7.49
N VAL A 54 -2.88 0.48 -6.40
CA VAL A 54 -2.14 0.96 -5.21
C VAL A 54 -2.11 -0.15 -4.16
N ILE A 55 -0.91 -0.59 -3.79
CA ILE A 55 -0.69 -1.62 -2.76
C ILE A 55 -0.22 -0.94 -1.48
N PHE A 56 -1.01 -1.03 -0.42
CA PHE A 56 -0.65 -0.51 0.90
C PHE A 56 0.15 -1.54 1.70
N ALA A 57 1.28 -1.10 2.25
CA ALA A 57 2.19 -1.93 3.02
C ALA A 57 2.54 -1.30 4.38
N GLY A 58 3.15 -2.09 5.27
CA GLY A 58 3.56 -1.62 6.59
C GLY A 58 2.40 -1.47 7.59
N GLY A 59 1.20 -1.96 7.26
CA GLY A 59 0.02 -1.86 8.12
C GLY A 59 -0.37 -0.41 8.43
N THR A 60 -0.67 -0.13 9.70
CA THR A 60 -0.89 1.25 10.19
C THR A 60 0.42 1.98 10.49
N GLY A 61 1.58 1.30 10.40
CA GLY A 61 2.87 1.79 10.89
C GLY A 61 3.03 1.73 12.42
N ASN A 62 2.00 1.28 13.15
CA ASN A 62 1.98 1.26 14.60
C ASN A 62 1.86 -0.18 15.15
N PRO A 63 2.55 -0.51 16.26
CA PRO A 63 2.40 -1.80 16.91
C PRO A 63 0.99 -1.98 17.48
N PHE A 64 0.59 -3.23 17.76
CA PHE A 64 -0.71 -3.61 18.34
C PHE A 64 -1.95 -3.42 17.45
N PHE A 65 -1.79 -2.96 16.22
CA PHE A 65 -2.85 -2.95 15.20
C PHE A 65 -2.79 -4.21 14.34
N THR A 66 -3.96 -4.61 13.84
CA THR A 66 -4.10 -5.75 12.93
C THR A 66 -4.05 -5.29 11.47
N THR A 67 -3.92 -6.24 10.55
CA THR A 67 -4.04 -5.95 9.11
C THR A 67 -5.44 -5.42 8.77
N ASP A 68 -6.49 -5.92 9.41
CA ASP A 68 -7.86 -5.43 9.19
C ASP A 68 -8.03 -3.98 9.64
N SER A 69 -7.41 -3.59 10.76
CA SER A 69 -7.38 -2.19 11.19
C SER A 69 -6.67 -1.29 10.16
N ALA A 70 -5.58 -1.78 9.56
CA ALA A 70 -4.90 -1.06 8.49
C ALA A 70 -5.75 -0.95 7.22
N ALA A 71 -6.41 -2.04 6.81
CA ALA A 71 -7.30 -2.03 5.66
C ALA A 71 -8.44 -1.02 5.86
N ALA A 72 -9.11 -1.05 7.03
CA ALA A 72 -10.19 -0.12 7.35
C ALA A 72 -9.73 1.34 7.35
N LEU A 73 -8.56 1.61 7.91
CA LEU A 73 -7.96 2.95 7.88
C LEU A 73 -7.69 3.41 6.44
N ARG A 74 -7.05 2.58 5.62
CA ARG A 74 -6.71 2.95 4.23
C ARG A 74 -7.97 3.14 3.38
N ALA A 75 -8.97 2.27 3.52
CA ALA A 75 -10.25 2.42 2.83
C ALA A 75 -10.94 3.75 3.20
N ALA A 76 -10.96 4.11 4.49
CA ALA A 76 -11.52 5.39 4.93
C ALA A 76 -10.74 6.59 4.39
N GLU A 77 -9.41 6.53 4.40
CA GLU A 77 -8.56 7.61 3.87
C GLU A 77 -8.74 7.79 2.36
N ILE A 78 -8.86 6.73 1.58
CA ILE A 78 -9.03 6.87 0.12
C ILE A 78 -10.48 7.09 -0.30
N GLY A 79 -11.44 7.03 0.64
CA GLY A 79 -12.87 7.13 0.35
C GLY A 79 -13.37 5.95 -0.47
N ALA A 80 -12.92 4.73 -0.16
CA ALA A 80 -13.35 3.54 -0.87
C ALA A 80 -14.84 3.24 -0.62
N ASP A 81 -15.54 2.82 -1.68
CA ASP A 81 -16.95 2.43 -1.59
C ASP A 81 -17.17 1.14 -0.79
N ALA A 82 -16.15 0.27 -0.73
CA ALA A 82 -16.18 -1.01 -0.04
C ALA A 82 -14.78 -1.42 0.46
N LEU A 83 -14.76 -2.37 1.41
CA LEU A 83 -13.58 -3.05 1.95
C LEU A 83 -13.78 -4.56 1.94
#